data_AF-A0A8J2Y5C8-F1
#
_entry.id   AF-A0A8J2Y5C8-F1
#
_cell.length_a   1.000
_cell.length_b   1.000
_cell.length_c   1.000
_cell.angle_alpha   90.00
_cell.angle_beta   90.00
_cell.angle_gamma   90.00
#
_symmetry.space_group_name_H-M   'P 1'
#
loop_
_entity.id
_entity.type
_entity.pdbx_description
1 polymer ?
#
loop_
_entity_poly.entity_id
_entity_poly.type
_entity_poly.pdbx_seq_one_letter_code
_entity_poly.pdbx_strand_id
1 'polypeptide(L)'
;MRVGVWSSLVSSIMLIGIGAFWIFFHGAAEGAFSIPTTTPEAAKYARITAIFKAIGDILPAVFVLIALYKYQFRLAGYFHLVTLVLVILVDMLTWSAFVPDPSLRHILMHVPFAIPMIIAAICFLGLHKPDDDI
;
A
#
# COMPACT_ATOMS: atom_id res chain seq x y z
N MET A 1 20.13 0.65 9.62
CA MET A 1 19.30 -0.59 9.70
C MET A 1 18.08 -0.51 10.64
N ARG A 2 18.22 -0.25 11.94
CA ARG A 2 17.11 -0.26 12.92
C ARG A 2 15.90 0.63 12.54
N VAL A 3 16.16 1.84 12.03
CA VAL A 3 15.12 2.75 11.53
C VAL A 3 14.32 2.12 10.39
N GLY A 4 14.98 1.52 9.39
CA GLY A 4 14.32 0.85 8.27
C GLY A 4 13.43 -0.32 8.71
N VAL A 5 13.85 -1.09 9.73
CA VAL A 5 13.03 -2.17 10.30
C VAL A 5 11.78 -1.60 10.96
N TRP A 6 11.90 -0.56 11.80
CA TRP A 6 10.74 0.09 12.41
C TRP A 6 9.79 0.69 11.38
N SER A 7 10.32 1.42 10.41
CA SER A 7 9.51 2.00 9.33
C SER A 7 8.77 0.92 8.52
N SER A 8 9.41 -0.22 8.29
CA SER A 8 8.78 -1.36 7.62
C SER A 8 7.68 -2.03 8.45
N LEU A 9 7.86 -2.13 9.77
CA LEU A 9 6.82 -2.65 10.65
C LEU A 9 5.61 -1.71 10.65
N VAL A 10 5.83 -0.40 10.77
CA VAL A 10 4.78 0.61 10.72
C VAL A 10 4.02 0.53 9.40
N SER A 11 4.70 0.56 8.25
CA SER A 11 4.03 0.49 6.95
C SER A 11 3.27 -0.82 6.76
N SER A 12 3.84 -1.96 7.19
CA SER A 12 3.21 -3.26 7.02
C SER A 12 1.94 -3.39 7.87
N ILE A 13 1.97 -2.92 9.12
CA ILE A 13 0.78 -2.89 9.99
C ILE A 13 -0.31 -2.00 9.39
N MET A 14 0.07 -0.83 8.87
CA MET A 14 -0.88 0.08 8.22
C MET A 14 -1.54 -0.57 7.00
N LEU A 15 -0.75 -1.15 6.10
CA LEU A 15 -1.25 -1.81 4.88
C LEU A 15 -2.14 -3.01 5.21
N ILE A 16 -1.78 -3.82 6.21
CA ILE A 16 -2.64 -4.92 6.69
C ILE A 16 -3.95 -4.37 7.26
N GLY A 17 -3.89 -3.29 8.04
CA GLY A 17 -5.07 -2.63 8.59
C GLY A 17 -6.00 -2.08 7.50
N ILE A 18 -5.44 -1.46 6.46
CA ILE A 18 -6.20 -0.97 5.30
C ILE A 18 -6.83 -2.14 4.55
N GLY A 19 -6.09 -3.23 4.29
CA GLY A 19 -6.66 -4.40 3.64
C GLY A 19 -7.77 -5.07 4.46
N ALA A 20 -7.61 -5.17 5.78
CA ALA A 20 -8.66 -5.63 6.68
C ALA A 20 -9.89 -4.69 6.63
N PHE A 21 -9.68 -3.38 6.60
CA PHE A 21 -10.75 -2.40 6.44
C PHE A 21 -11.58 -2.67 5.18
N TRP A 22 -10.95 -2.94 4.03
CA TRP A 22 -11.68 -3.25 2.80
C TRP A 22 -12.52 -4.53 2.88
N ILE A 23 -12.06 -5.53 3.64
CA ILE A 23 -12.81 -6.78 3.85
C ILE A 23 -14.03 -6.55 4.73
N PHE A 24 -13.88 -5.84 5.85
CA PHE A 24 -14.96 -5.63 6.82
C PHE A 24 -15.94 -4.51 6.43
N PHE A 25 -15.46 -3.53 5.66
CA PHE A 25 -16.23 -2.36 5.24
C PHE A 25 -16.30 -2.28 3.71
N HIS A 26 -16.61 -3.39 3.05
CA HIS A 26 -16.68 -3.48 1.59
C HIS A 26 -17.63 -2.46 0.93
N GLY A 27 -18.63 -1.95 1.65
CA GLY A 27 -19.50 -0.85 1.18
C GLY A 27 -18.77 0.48 0.99
N ALA A 28 -17.61 0.67 1.63
CA ALA A 28 -16.76 1.84 1.39
C ALA A 28 -16.24 1.88 -0.06
N ALA A 29 -16.14 0.73 -0.74
CA ALA A 29 -15.72 0.67 -2.14
C ALA A 29 -16.76 1.33 -3.07
N GLU A 30 -18.05 1.29 -2.71
CA GLU A 30 -19.12 1.91 -3.49
C GLU A 30 -18.92 3.42 -3.58
N GLY A 31 -18.66 4.06 -2.43
CA GLY A 31 -18.35 5.49 -2.36
C GLY A 31 -16.94 5.84 -2.86
N ALA A 32 -15.94 5.00 -2.59
CA ALA A 32 -14.56 5.27 -2.95
C ALA A 32 -14.32 5.20 -4.46
N PHE A 33 -15.03 4.34 -5.19
CA PHE A 33 -14.89 4.16 -6.64
C PHE A 33 -16.09 4.70 -7.42
N SER A 34 -16.96 5.49 -6.77
CA SER A 34 -18.18 6.06 -7.37
C SER A 34 -19.03 5.03 -8.12
N ILE A 35 -19.09 3.80 -7.61
CA ILE A 35 -19.82 2.71 -8.26
C ILE A 35 -21.31 2.95 -8.02
N PRO A 36 -22.15 3.09 -9.06
CA PRO A 36 -23.57 3.34 -8.87
C PRO A 36 -24.26 2.13 -8.24
N THR A 37 -24.69 2.24 -6.98
CA THR A 37 -25.25 1.12 -6.19
C THR A 37 -26.71 0.79 -6.51
N THR A 38 -27.23 1.32 -7.62
CA THR A 38 -28.63 1.19 -8.02
C THR A 38 -28.96 -0.21 -8.55
N THR A 39 -27.97 -1.07 -8.77
CA THR A 39 -28.14 -2.43 -9.30
C THR A 39 -27.44 -3.48 -8.44
N PRO A 40 -28.00 -4.71 -8.31
CA PRO A 40 -27.34 -5.82 -7.63
C PRO A 40 -25.97 -6.19 -8.21
N GLU A 41 -25.77 -5.97 -9.50
CA GLU A 41 -24.53 -6.23 -10.23
C GLU A 41 -23.42 -5.28 -9.78
N ALA A 42 -23.74 -3.98 -9.64
CA ALA A 42 -22.80 -2.98 -9.17
C ALA A 42 -22.37 -3.23 -7.72
N ALA A 43 -23.29 -3.66 -6.85
CA ALA A 43 -22.96 -4.05 -5.48
C ALA A 43 -22.01 -5.27 -5.44
N LYS A 44 -22.18 -6.25 -6.32
CA LYS A 44 -21.25 -7.38 -6.46
C LYS A 44 -19.87 -6.91 -6.94
N TYR A 45 -19.83 -6.02 -7.93
CA TYR A 45 -18.60 -5.44 -8.45
C TYR A 45 -17.82 -4.66 -7.38
N ALA A 46 -18.51 -3.86 -6.56
CA ALA A 46 -17.89 -3.13 -5.45
C ALA A 46 -17.24 -4.08 -4.43
N ARG A 47 -17.91 -5.18 -4.07
CA ARG A 47 -17.34 -6.20 -3.17
C ARG A 47 -16.10 -6.88 -3.75
N ILE A 48 -16.14 -7.25 -5.03
CA ILE A 48 -14.98 -7.84 -5.72
C ILE A 48 -13.81 -6.86 -5.72
N THR A 49 -14.08 -5.59 -6.04
CA THR A 49 -13.08 -4.52 -6.03
C THR A 49 -12.46 -4.35 -4.65
N ALA A 50 -13.27 -4.38 -3.57
CA ALA A 50 -12.78 -4.32 -2.20
C ALA A 50 -11.84 -5.50 -1.86
N ILE A 51 -12.15 -6.72 -2.32
CA ILE A 51 -11.30 -7.90 -2.12
C ILE A 51 -9.97 -7.74 -2.86
N PHE A 52 -9.99 -7.33 -4.13
CA PHE A 52 -8.76 -7.10 -4.90
C PHE A 52 -7.89 -6.03 -4.25
N LYS A 53 -8.51 -4.96 -3.74
CA LYS A 53 -7.81 -3.91 -2.99
C LYS A 53 -7.17 -4.45 -1.72
N ALA A 54 -7.92 -5.24 -0.94
CA ALA A 54 -7.40 -5.89 0.26
C ALA A 54 -6.18 -6.78 -0.03
N ILE A 55 -6.23 -7.56 -1.12
CA ILE A 55 -5.10 -8.39 -1.55
C ILE A 55 -3.90 -7.50 -1.92
N GLY A 56 -4.14 -6.44 -2.71
CA GLY A 56 -3.11 -5.50 -3.14
C GLY A 56 -2.42 -4.78 -1.97
N ASP A 57 -3.13 -4.51 -0.88
CA ASP A 57 -2.57 -3.87 0.31
C ASP A 57 -1.87 -4.89 1.23
N ILE A 58 -2.47 -6.07 1.49
CA ILE A 58 -1.93 -7.07 2.43
C ILE A 58 -0.72 -7.81 1.86
N LEU A 59 -0.77 -8.22 0.60
CA LEU A 59 0.24 -9.13 0.03
C LEU A 59 1.66 -8.53 0.04
N PRO A 60 1.87 -7.25 -0.37
CA PRO A 60 3.20 -6.65 -0.29
C PRO A 60 3.69 -6.49 1.15
N ALA A 61 2.80 -6.17 2.10
CA ALA A 61 3.14 -6.09 3.51
C ALA A 61 3.64 -7.44 4.06
N VAL A 62 2.98 -8.54 3.69
CA VAL A 62 3.42 -9.90 4.05
C VAL A 62 4.81 -10.19 3.48
N PHE A 63 5.07 -9.86 2.21
CA PHE A 63 6.38 -10.06 1.59
C PHE A 63 7.49 -9.25 2.27
N VAL A 64 7.21 -8.00 2.66
CA VAL A 64 8.14 -7.18 3.46
C VAL A 64 8.45 -7.86 4.79
N LEU A 65 7.43 -8.31 5.53
CA LEU A 65 7.62 -8.95 6.83
C LEU A 65 8.42 -10.27 6.72
N ILE A 66 8.16 -11.07 5.69
CA ILE A 66 8.93 -12.29 5.40
C ILE A 66 10.39 -11.94 5.09
N ALA A 67 10.64 -10.94 4.24
CA ALA A 67 12.00 -10.51 3.89
C ALA A 67 12.76 -10.02 5.13
N LEU A 68 12.12 -9.28 6.03
CA LEU A 68 12.71 -8.89 7.31
C LEU A 68 13.02 -10.08 8.21
N TYR A 69 12.08 -11.01 8.34
CA TYR A 69 12.26 -12.22 9.15
C TYR A 69 13.45 -13.06 8.65
N LYS A 70 13.69 -13.06 7.34
CA LYS A 70 14.84 -13.72 6.70
C LYS A 70 16.10 -12.85 6.61
N TYR A 71 16.11 -11.68 7.25
CA TYR A 71 17.22 -10.71 7.20
C TYR A 71 17.60 -10.27 5.77
N GLN A 72 16.70 -10.40 4.79
CA GLN A 72 16.90 -9.97 3.41
C GLN A 72 16.50 -8.50 3.23
N PHE A 73 17.26 -7.60 3.85
CA PHE A 73 16.91 -6.18 3.92
C PHE A 73 16.82 -5.50 2.55
N ARG A 74 17.75 -5.77 1.63
CA ARG A 74 17.68 -5.22 0.26
C ARG A 74 16.39 -5.64 -0.45
N LEU A 75 15.98 -6.90 -0.28
CA LEU A 75 14.73 -7.40 -0.86
C LEU A 75 13.51 -6.70 -0.24
N ALA A 76 13.51 -6.49 1.08
CA ALA A 76 12.46 -5.70 1.74
C ALA A 76 12.41 -4.26 1.20
N GLY A 77 13.56 -3.64 0.95
CA GLY A 77 13.66 -2.32 0.33
C GLY A 77 13.07 -2.29 -1.09
N TYR A 78 13.36 -3.29 -1.92
CA TYR A 78 12.75 -3.41 -3.25
C TYR A 78 11.24 -3.63 -3.17
N PHE A 79 10.75 -4.44 -2.23
CA PHE A 79 9.31 -4.59 -2.04
C PHE A 79 8.62 -3.27 -1.66
N HIS A 80 9.25 -2.44 -0.82
CA HIS A 80 8.72 -1.10 -0.53
C HIS A 80 8.65 -0.22 -1.78
N LEU A 81 9.71 -0.18 -2.60
CA LEU A 81 9.71 0.59 -3.85
C LEU A 81 8.65 0.10 -4.83
N VAL A 82 8.58 -1.22 -5.04
CA VAL A 82 7.59 -1.83 -5.94
C VAL A 82 6.19 -1.52 -5.46
N THR A 83 5.93 -1.60 -4.16
CA THR A 83 4.62 -1.25 -3.59
C THR A 83 4.32 0.23 -3.80
N LEU A 84 5.29 1.12 -3.59
CA LEU A 84 5.12 2.55 -3.80
C LEU A 84 4.75 2.90 -5.26
N VAL A 85 5.41 2.26 -6.23
CA VAL A 85 5.23 2.59 -7.65
C VAL A 85 4.09 1.80 -8.28
N LEU A 86 4.01 0.49 -8.05
CA LEU A 86 3.04 -0.37 -8.73
C LEU A 86 1.73 -0.49 -7.99
N VAL A 87 1.72 -0.34 -6.66
CA VAL A 87 0.48 -0.43 -5.89
C VAL A 87 -0.06 0.97 -5.68
N ILE A 88 0.67 1.86 -5.02
CA ILE A 88 0.13 3.18 -4.66
C ILE A 88 -0.12 4.05 -5.90
N LEU A 89 0.83 4.19 -6.80
CA LEU A 89 0.65 5.08 -7.96
C LEU A 89 -0.41 4.54 -8.95
N VAL A 90 -0.44 3.23 -9.21
CA VAL A 90 -1.49 2.64 -10.06
C VAL A 90 -2.85 2.72 -9.40
N ASP A 91 -2.93 2.52 -8.08
CA ASP A 91 -4.15 2.72 -7.30
C ASP A 91 -4.66 4.16 -7.44
N MET A 92 -3.77 5.17 -7.37
CA MET A 92 -4.12 6.57 -7.57
C MET A 92 -4.58 6.89 -8.98
N LEU A 93 -3.93 6.34 -10.00
CA LEU A 93 -4.38 6.49 -11.38
C LEU A 93 -5.77 5.87 -11.59
N THR A 94 -5.95 4.64 -11.11
CA THR A 94 -7.22 3.91 -11.21
C THR A 94 -8.32 4.66 -10.48
N TRP A 95 -8.09 5.04 -9.23
CA TRP A 95 -9.02 5.80 -8.41
C TRP A 95 -9.40 7.13 -9.06
N SER A 96 -8.42 7.89 -9.57
CA SER A 96 -8.67 9.17 -10.24
C SER A 96 -9.54 9.06 -11.49
N ALA A 97 -9.56 7.90 -12.15
CA ALA A 97 -10.43 7.66 -13.31
C ALA A 97 -11.91 7.47 -12.94
N PHE A 98 -12.21 7.14 -11.67
CA PHE A 98 -13.56 6.86 -11.21
C PHE A 98 -14.13 7.91 -10.24
N VAL A 99 -13.31 8.84 -9.74
CA VAL A 99 -13.79 9.89 -8.83
C VAL A 99 -14.16 11.16 -9.60
N PRO A 100 -15.38 11.69 -9.44
CA PRO A 100 -15.86 12.84 -10.20
C PRO A 100 -15.16 14.17 -9.86
N ASP A 101 -14.50 14.27 -8.71
CA ASP A 101 -13.71 15.45 -8.31
C ASP A 101 -12.35 15.04 -7.70
N PRO A 102 -11.35 14.70 -8.54
CA PRO A 102 -10.03 14.32 -8.06
C PRO A 102 -9.29 15.57 -7.53
N SER A 103 -9.34 15.77 -6.22
CA SER A 103 -8.61 16.86 -5.54
C SER A 103 -7.29 16.41 -4.92
N LEU A 104 -6.35 17.35 -4.74
CA LEU A 104 -5.07 17.12 -4.05
C LEU A 104 -5.22 16.52 -2.65
N ARG A 105 -6.35 16.80 -1.98
CA ARG A 105 -6.65 16.26 -0.66
C ARG A 105 -6.67 14.73 -0.65
N HIS A 106 -7.10 14.10 -1.74
CA HIS A 106 -7.16 12.65 -1.82
C HIS A 106 -5.78 12.02 -1.95
N ILE A 107 -4.88 12.66 -2.69
CA ILE A 107 -3.47 12.25 -2.77
C ILE A 107 -2.80 12.37 -1.40
N LEU A 108 -3.08 13.45 -0.66
CA LEU A 108 -2.52 13.65 0.68
C LEU A 108 -2.91 12.56 1.69
N MET A 109 -4.05 11.89 1.50
CA MET A 109 -4.43 10.74 2.34
C MET A 109 -3.49 9.53 2.18
N HIS A 110 -2.69 9.49 1.12
CA HIS A 110 -1.75 8.40 0.82
C HIS A 110 -0.35 8.62 1.41
N VAL A 111 -0.05 9.88 1.76
CA VAL A 111 1.23 10.30 2.34
C VAL A 111 1.59 9.58 3.65
N PRO A 112 0.67 9.36 4.61
CA PRO A 112 1.01 8.73 5.89
C PRO A 112 1.59 7.32 5.77
N PHE A 113 1.20 6.54 4.75
CA PHE A 113 1.78 5.21 4.53
C PHE A 113 2.92 5.20 3.50
N ALA A 114 2.95 6.14 2.56
CA ALA A 114 4.07 6.29 1.63
C ALA A 114 5.37 6.69 2.36
N ILE A 115 5.30 7.56 3.37
CA ILE A 115 6.49 8.04 4.11
C ILE A 115 7.29 6.90 4.75
N PRO A 116 6.70 6.02 5.60
CA PRO A 116 7.47 4.94 6.20
C PRO A 116 8.07 3.97 5.18
N MET A 117 7.38 3.74 4.06
CA MET A 117 7.89 2.89 2.96
C MET A 117 9.11 3.51 2.27
N ILE A 118 9.07 4.82 1.99
CA ILE A 118 10.21 5.56 1.43
C ILE A 118 11.40 5.50 2.40
N ILE A 119 11.18 5.75 3.69
CA ILE A 119 12.24 5.68 4.71
C ILE A 119 12.85 4.26 4.74
N ALA A 120 12.02 3.22 4.74
CA ALA A 120 12.48 1.84 4.73
C ALA A 120 13.29 1.51 3.47
N ALA A 121 12.79 1.90 2.29
CA ALA A 121 13.48 1.72 1.02
C ALA A 121 14.87 2.39 1.03
N ILE A 122 14.96 3.66 1.46
CA ILE A 122 16.24 4.38 1.55
C ILE A 122 17.19 3.69 2.54
N CYS A 123 16.68 3.28 3.71
CA CYS A 123 17.49 2.62 4.73
C CYS A 123 18.06 1.26 4.27
N PHE A 124 17.36 0.54 3.39
CA PHE A 124 17.72 -0.83 3.01
C PHE A 124 18.41 -0.94 1.66
N LEU A 125 18.10 -0.05 0.72
CA LEU A 125 18.73 -0.02 -0.60
C LEU A 125 19.92 0.92 -0.66
N GLY A 126 20.03 1.79 0.34
CA GLY A 126 21.15 2.70 0.47
C GLY A 126 21.02 3.89 -0.47
N LEU A 127 20.80 5.05 0.14
CA LEU A 127 21.79 6.13 -0.04
C LEU A 127 23.00 5.85 0.88
N HIS A 128 23.53 4.62 0.87
CA HIS A 128 24.61 4.16 1.73
C HIS A 128 25.85 3.95 0.86
N LYS A 129 26.95 4.59 1.26
CA LYS A 129 28.26 4.38 0.64
C LYS A 129 28.68 2.92 0.81
N PRO A 130 29.47 2.38 -0.14
CA PRO A 130 29.83 0.97 -0.20
C PRO A 130 30.75 0.46 0.94
N ASP A 131 30.95 1.20 2.03
CA ASP A 131 32.01 0.91 3.01
C ASP A 131 31.52 0.35 4.37
N ASP A 132 30.22 0.20 4.60
CA ASP A 132 29.66 -0.17 5.92
C ASP A 132 29.27 -1.66 6.08
N ASP A 133 29.88 -2.56 5.30
CA ASP A 133 29.75 -4.02 5.46
C ASP A 133 30.91 -4.60 6.32
N ILE A 134 30.97 -4.21 7.60
CA ILE A 134 31.68 -4.94 8.68
C ILE A 134 30.77 -5.06 9.90
#